data_AF-A0A7L4HZL9-F1
#
_entry.id   AF-A0A7L4HZL9-F1
#
_cell.length_a   1.000
_cell.length_b   1.000
_cell.length_c   1.000
_cell.angle_alpha   90.00
_cell.angle_beta   90.00
_cell.angle_gamma   90.00
#
_symmetry.space_group_name_H-M   'P 1'
#
loop_
_entity.id
_entity.type
_entity.pdbx_description
1 polymer ?
#
loop_
_entity_poly.entity_id
_entity_poly.type
_entity_poly.pdbx_seq_one_letter_code
_entity_poly.pdbx_strand_id
1 'polypeptide(L)'
;QARRAPQSIPDPVPERKRSTPMNPANVIRRTHTQNTVSQRPYRDRVVHLLALKSYKKPELLARLQRDGVNQKDKNCLGTILQQVANLNPKDNSYSLKDYIFKEIQKDWPGYNEIDKQSLELILSR
;
A
#
# COMPACT_ATOMS: atom_id res chain seq x y z
N GLN A 1 59.83 39.29 -34.24
CA GLN A 1 59.49 38.66 -32.94
C GLN A 1 58.31 37.72 -33.20
N ALA A 2 58.53 36.40 -33.30
CA ALA A 2 58.28 35.39 -32.25
C ALA A 2 56.86 35.53 -31.65
N ARG A 3 55.93 34.57 -31.73
CA ARG A 3 56.03 33.17 -31.27
C ARG A 3 54.87 32.27 -31.77
N ARG A 4 55.24 31.04 -32.17
CA ARG A 4 54.63 29.70 -31.95
C ARG A 4 53.29 29.28 -32.61
N ALA A 5 53.42 28.24 -33.46
CA ALA A 5 52.45 27.18 -33.83
C ALA A 5 52.19 26.22 -32.62
N PRO A 6 51.38 25.11 -32.64
CA PRO A 6 50.97 24.28 -33.80
C PRO A 6 49.61 23.49 -33.75
N GLN A 7 49.21 22.97 -34.93
CA GLN A 7 48.74 21.59 -35.27
C GLN A 7 47.49 20.92 -34.65
N SER A 8 46.71 20.34 -35.59
CA SER A 8 46.06 19.00 -35.65
C SER A 8 45.14 18.57 -34.50
N ILE A 9 43.98 17.91 -34.70
CA ILE A 9 43.70 16.63 -35.40
C ILE A 9 42.16 16.54 -35.60
N PRO A 10 41.63 15.97 -36.69
CA PRO A 10 40.23 15.49 -36.75
C PRO A 10 40.16 14.04 -36.27
N ASP A 11 39.43 13.77 -35.17
CA ASP A 11 39.32 12.41 -34.60
C ASP A 11 37.89 11.84 -34.72
N PRO A 12 37.73 10.54 -35.01
CA PRO A 12 36.46 9.90 -35.33
C PRO A 12 35.77 9.25 -34.11
N VAL A 13 34.44 9.38 -34.04
CA VAL A 13 33.41 8.46 -33.48
C VAL A 13 33.61 7.87 -32.06
N PRO A 14 32.56 7.90 -31.21
CA PRO A 14 32.03 6.61 -30.78
C PRO A 14 30.49 6.53 -30.74
N GLU A 15 30.02 5.42 -31.33
CA GLU A 15 28.70 4.82 -31.13
C GLU A 15 28.51 4.36 -29.66
N ARG A 16 27.24 4.28 -29.22
CA ARG A 16 26.73 3.63 -27.99
C ARG A 16 26.94 4.44 -26.69
N LYS A 17 25.97 4.66 -25.82
CA LYS A 17 24.89 3.77 -25.34
C LYS A 17 23.66 4.59 -24.92
N ARG A 18 22.49 4.05 -25.24
CA ARG A 18 21.25 4.29 -24.49
C ARG A 18 21.54 4.08 -23.00
N SER A 19 21.52 5.14 -22.22
CA SER A 19 21.46 5.13 -20.75
C SER A 19 21.11 6.54 -20.31
N THR A 20 19.83 6.89 -20.35
CA THR A 20 19.35 8.01 -19.54
C THR A 20 19.77 7.74 -18.11
N PRO A 21 20.48 8.67 -17.44
CA PRO A 21 20.89 8.47 -16.06
C PRO A 21 19.65 8.30 -15.20
N MET A 22 19.50 7.12 -14.58
CA MET A 22 18.52 6.92 -13.53
C MET A 22 18.81 7.96 -12.45
N ASN A 23 17.88 8.91 -12.33
CA ASN A 23 17.97 9.99 -11.35
C ASN A 23 17.93 9.39 -9.93
N PRO A 24 19.03 9.48 -9.15
CA PRO A 24 19.05 8.97 -7.78
C PRO A 24 18.16 9.80 -6.82
N ALA A 25 17.63 10.94 -7.25
CA ALA A 25 16.72 11.76 -6.45
C ALA A 25 15.38 11.07 -6.16
N ASN A 26 15.03 10.01 -6.89
CA ASN A 26 13.82 9.23 -6.58
C ASN A 26 14.05 8.13 -5.52
N VAL A 27 15.29 7.96 -5.04
CA VAL A 27 15.65 6.92 -4.06
C VAL A 27 15.65 7.45 -2.62
N ILE A 28 15.71 8.78 -2.38
CA ILE A 28 16.09 9.32 -1.05
C ILE A 28 15.09 10.32 -0.43
N ARG A 29 13.96 10.69 -1.06
CA ARG A 29 13.07 11.71 -0.46
C ARG A 29 11.59 11.33 -0.38
N ARG A 30 11.26 10.38 0.51
CA ARG A 30 10.02 10.44 1.32
C ARG A 30 10.26 9.89 2.73
N THR A 31 11.07 10.60 3.50
CA THR A 31 11.12 10.53 4.97
C THR A 31 9.88 11.20 5.57
N HIS A 32 8.70 10.66 5.27
CA HIS A 32 7.46 10.97 5.97
C HIS A 32 6.97 9.62 6.45
N THR A 33 7.12 9.32 7.74
CA THR A 33 6.58 8.15 8.46
C THR A 33 5.58 7.37 7.61
N GLN A 34 6.08 6.49 6.76
CA GLN A 34 5.24 5.81 5.78
C GLN A 34 4.39 4.88 6.62
N ASN A 35 3.12 5.21 6.79
CA ASN A 35 2.18 4.29 7.39
C ASN A 35 2.22 3.03 6.53
N THR A 36 2.88 2.01 7.04
CA THR A 36 3.19 0.76 6.33
C THR A 36 1.92 0.03 5.94
N VAL A 37 0.81 0.33 6.62
CA VAL A 37 -0.55 -0.09 6.27
C VAL A 37 -1.03 0.55 4.97
N SER A 38 -0.73 1.83 4.71
CA SER A 38 -1.16 2.55 3.50
C SER A 38 -0.55 1.97 2.22
N GLN A 39 0.62 1.35 2.34
CA GLN A 39 1.33 0.70 1.23
C GLN A 39 0.76 -0.69 0.90
N ARG A 40 -0.12 -1.23 1.74
CA ARG A 40 -0.75 -2.53 1.51
C ARG A 40 -1.95 -2.40 0.55
N PRO A 41 -2.29 -3.46 -0.20
CA PRO A 41 -3.45 -3.45 -1.08
C PRO A 41 -4.73 -3.07 -0.33
N TYR A 42 -5.59 -2.28 -0.97
CA TYR A 42 -6.78 -1.75 -0.31
C TYR A 42 -7.73 -2.84 0.19
N ARG A 43 -7.85 -3.95 -0.57
CA ARG A 43 -8.58 -5.15 -0.15
C ARG A 43 -8.03 -5.73 1.15
N ASP A 44 -6.72 -5.91 1.24
CA ASP A 44 -6.10 -6.46 2.45
C ASP A 44 -6.35 -5.55 3.65
N ARG A 45 -6.25 -4.23 3.47
CA ARG A 45 -6.55 -3.27 4.54
C ARG A 45 -7.97 -3.43 5.08
N VAL A 46 -8.96 -3.60 4.19
CA VAL A 46 -10.36 -3.84 4.58
C VAL A 46 -10.50 -5.17 5.31
N VAL A 47 -9.92 -6.23 4.75
CA VAL A 47 -9.98 -7.59 5.31
C VAL A 47 -9.39 -7.63 6.72
N HIS A 48 -8.21 -7.04 6.92
CA HIS A 48 -7.53 -7.03 8.22
C HIS A 48 -8.28 -6.22 9.29
N LEU A 49 -9.00 -5.17 8.91
CA LEU A 49 -9.87 -4.44 9.84
C LEU A 49 -11.09 -5.28 10.23
N LEU A 50 -11.76 -5.90 9.25
CA LEU A 50 -12.95 -6.72 9.49
C LEU A 50 -12.65 -8.04 10.22
N ALA A 51 -11.41 -8.50 10.18
CA ALA A 51 -10.97 -9.69 10.92
C ALA A 51 -11.01 -9.50 12.43
N LEU A 52 -10.81 -8.27 12.91
CA LEU A 52 -10.83 -7.96 14.35
C LEU A 52 -12.26 -7.77 14.86
N LYS A 53 -13.11 -7.10 14.08
CA LYS A 53 -14.52 -6.87 14.43
C LYS A 53 -15.36 -6.49 13.22
N SER A 54 -16.68 -6.54 13.38
CA SER A 54 -17.60 -5.96 12.40
C SER A 54 -17.54 -4.42 12.40
N TYR A 55 -17.71 -3.83 11.23
CA TYR A 55 -17.71 -2.37 11.04
C TYR A 55 -18.88 -1.91 10.18
N LYS A 56 -19.47 -0.75 10.49
CA LYS A 56 -20.37 -0.07 9.55
C LYS A 56 -19.56 0.60 8.45
N LYS A 57 -20.13 0.73 7.24
CA LYS A 57 -19.48 1.36 6.09
C LYS A 57 -18.88 2.76 6.38
N PRO A 58 -19.60 3.73 7.00
CA PRO A 58 -19.02 5.04 7.29
C PRO A 58 -17.88 4.97 8.31
N GLU A 59 -17.98 4.12 9.34
CA GLU A 59 -16.94 3.94 10.36
C GLU A 59 -15.67 3.32 9.77
N LEU A 60 -15.85 2.29 8.93
CA LEU A 60 -14.76 1.64 8.22
C LEU A 60 -14.04 2.63 7.29
N LEU A 61 -14.81 3.41 6.53
CA LEU A 61 -14.28 4.44 5.64
C LEU A 61 -13.48 5.50 6.42
N ALA A 62 -14.00 5.97 7.56
CA ALA A 62 -13.30 6.94 8.41
C ALA A 62 -11.99 6.38 8.96
N ARG A 63 -11.95 5.09 9.35
CA ARG A 63 -10.69 4.43 9.76
C ARG A 63 -9.68 4.39 8.61
N LEU A 64 -10.10 3.92 7.44
CA LEU A 64 -9.24 3.83 6.25
C LEU A 64 -8.71 5.20 5.79
N GLN A 65 -9.51 6.26 5.97
CA GLN A 65 -9.08 7.64 5.68
C GLN A 65 -7.93 8.12 6.58
N ARG A 66 -7.98 7.79 7.87
CA ARG A 66 -6.87 8.10 8.80
C ARG A 66 -5.58 7.37 8.40
N ASP A 67 -5.72 6.18 7.84
CA ASP A 67 -4.61 5.39 7.33
C ASP A 67 -4.17 5.81 5.92
N GLY A 68 -4.68 6.90 5.35
CA GLY A 68 -4.35 7.33 3.98
C GLY A 68 -5.00 6.44 2.90
N VAL A 69 -6.21 6.79 2.49
CA VAL A 69 -6.94 6.15 1.38
C VAL A 69 -7.17 7.14 0.26
N ASN A 70 -6.91 6.73 -0.98
CA ASN A 70 -7.12 7.57 -2.15
C ASN A 70 -8.60 7.55 -2.60
N GLN A 71 -9.03 8.56 -3.35
CA GLN A 71 -10.43 8.67 -3.79
C GLN A 71 -10.89 7.48 -4.65
N LYS A 72 -10.01 6.94 -5.50
CA LYS A 72 -10.29 5.74 -6.31
C LYS A 72 -10.67 4.55 -5.43
N ASP A 73 -9.90 4.32 -4.37
CA ASP A 73 -10.12 3.20 -3.45
C ASP A 73 -11.44 3.35 -2.70
N LYS A 74 -11.80 4.58 -2.29
CA LYS A 74 -13.08 4.87 -1.64
C LYS A 74 -14.28 4.42 -2.49
N ASN A 75 -14.20 4.61 -3.81
CA ASN A 75 -15.26 4.19 -4.73
C ASN A 75 -15.35 2.65 -4.84
N CYS A 76 -14.23 1.94 -4.70
CA CYS A 76 -14.18 0.48 -4.75
C CYS A 76 -14.59 -0.21 -3.43
N LEU A 77 -14.68 0.52 -2.31
CA LEU A 77 -15.00 -0.06 -1.00
C LEU A 77 -16.30 -0.89 -1.00
N GLY A 78 -17.34 -0.40 -1.68
CA GLY A 78 -18.62 -1.12 -1.76
C GLY A 78 -18.48 -2.49 -2.43
N THR A 79 -17.76 -2.57 -3.55
CA THR A 79 -17.50 -3.82 -4.27
C THR A 79 -16.65 -4.78 -3.45
N ILE A 80 -15.62 -4.26 -2.77
CA ILE A 80 -14.76 -5.08 -1.90
C ILE A 80 -15.58 -5.68 -0.76
N LEU A 81 -16.42 -4.88 -0.09
CA LEU A 81 -17.27 -5.35 0.99
C LEU A 81 -18.22 -6.46 0.55
N GLN A 82 -18.81 -6.38 -0.65
CA GLN A 82 -19.65 -7.47 -1.18
C GLN A 82 -18.86 -8.77 -1.38
N GLN A 83 -17.58 -8.67 -1.76
CA GLN A 83 -16.72 -9.82 -2.01
C GLN A 83 -16.23 -10.47 -0.72
N VAL A 84 -15.79 -9.67 0.27
CA VAL A 84 -15.07 -10.18 1.45
C VAL A 84 -15.90 -10.23 2.73
N ALA A 85 -17.07 -9.59 2.75
CA ALA A 85 -17.87 -9.41 3.97
C ALA A 85 -19.34 -9.78 3.79
N ASN A 86 -19.99 -10.15 4.90
CA ASN A 86 -21.42 -10.33 5.03
C ASN A 86 -22.03 -9.04 5.59
N LEU A 87 -23.08 -8.52 4.94
CA LEU A 87 -23.84 -7.38 5.45
C LEU A 87 -24.91 -7.87 6.43
N ASN A 88 -24.89 -7.35 7.65
CA ASN A 88 -25.95 -7.55 8.62
C ASN A 88 -27.05 -6.49 8.42
N PRO A 89 -28.26 -6.87 7.96
CA PRO A 89 -29.32 -5.92 7.66
C PRO A 89 -29.93 -5.26 8.90
N LYS A 90 -29.68 -5.79 10.12
CA LYS A 90 -30.23 -5.23 11.36
C LYS A 90 -29.60 -3.89 11.73
N ASP A 91 -28.30 -3.75 11.51
CA ASP A 91 -27.51 -2.60 11.98
C ASP A 91 -26.53 -2.05 10.92
N ASN A 92 -26.54 -2.63 9.72
CA ASN A 92 -25.69 -2.27 8.58
C ASN A 92 -24.18 -2.45 8.85
N SER A 93 -23.80 -3.33 9.76
CA SER A 93 -22.42 -3.76 9.94
C SER A 93 -22.01 -4.81 8.90
N TYR A 94 -20.74 -4.79 8.55
CA TYR A 94 -20.08 -5.76 7.71
C TYR A 94 -19.20 -6.64 8.60
N SER A 95 -19.35 -7.96 8.53
CA SER A 95 -18.49 -8.95 9.17
C SER A 95 -17.71 -9.74 8.12
N LEU A 96 -16.48 -10.15 8.43
CA LEU A 96 -15.66 -10.89 7.47
C LEU A 96 -16.30 -12.26 7.14
N LYS A 97 -16.24 -12.68 5.88
CA LYS A 97 -16.67 -14.03 5.48
C LYS A 97 -15.68 -15.08 5.97
N ASP A 98 -16.21 -16.23 6.36
CA ASP A 98 -15.45 -17.33 6.96
C ASP A 98 -14.24 -17.75 6.10
N TYR A 99 -14.47 -17.98 4.80
CA TYR A 99 -13.41 -18.39 3.88
C TYR A 99 -12.34 -17.33 3.60
N ILE A 100 -12.54 -16.08 4.03
CA ILE A 100 -11.55 -14.99 3.87
C ILE A 100 -10.56 -14.99 5.04
N PHE A 101 -10.88 -15.60 6.19
CA PHE A 101 -9.97 -15.67 7.33
C PHE A 101 -8.64 -16.37 6.99
N LYS A 102 -8.64 -17.26 5.98
CA LYS A 102 -7.42 -17.89 5.45
C LYS A 102 -6.44 -16.92 4.76
N GLU A 103 -6.89 -15.71 4.39
CA GLU A 103 -6.06 -14.67 3.76
C GLU A 103 -5.44 -13.70 4.79
N ILE A 104 -5.73 -13.88 6.08
CA ILE A 104 -5.24 -12.99 7.14
C ILE A 104 -3.76 -13.19 7.42
N GLN A 105 -3.03 -12.08 7.54
CA GLN A 105 -1.62 -12.04 7.88
C GLN A 105 -1.43 -11.70 9.36
N LYS A 106 -0.81 -12.61 10.13
CA LYS A 106 -0.53 -12.39 11.56
C LYS A 106 0.46 -11.24 11.81
N ASP A 107 1.39 -11.04 10.88
CA ASP A 107 2.38 -9.96 10.93
C ASP A 107 1.91 -8.67 10.24
N TRP A 108 0.60 -8.45 10.17
CA TRP A 108 0.04 -7.24 9.59
C TRP A 108 0.51 -6.00 10.36
N PRO A 109 1.06 -4.98 9.68
CA PRO A 109 1.64 -3.81 10.35
C PRO A 109 0.62 -2.96 11.14
N GLY A 110 -0.68 -3.14 10.88
CA GLY A 110 -1.74 -2.42 11.58
C GLY A 110 -2.20 -3.08 12.88
N TYR A 111 -1.66 -4.25 13.23
CA TYR A 111 -2.02 -4.97 14.45
C TYR A 111 -1.05 -4.66 15.59
N ASN A 112 -1.60 -4.23 16.71
CA ASN A 112 -0.89 -4.20 17.98
C ASN A 112 -0.94 -5.59 18.63
N GLU A 113 -0.20 -5.77 19.72
CA GLU A 113 -0.15 -7.07 20.43
C GLU A 113 -1.54 -7.57 20.85
N ILE A 114 -2.39 -6.65 21.33
CA ILE A 114 -3.78 -6.94 21.69
C ILE A 114 -4.60 -7.40 20.48
N ASP A 115 -4.40 -6.77 19.32
CA ASP A 115 -5.09 -7.14 18.08
C ASP A 115 -4.65 -8.53 17.62
N LYS A 116 -3.35 -8.84 17.74
CA LYS A 116 -2.78 -10.16 17.40
C LYS A 116 -3.35 -11.26 18.29
N GLN A 117 -3.44 -11.04 19.60
CA GLN A 117 -4.06 -12.00 20.54
C GLN A 117 -5.55 -12.20 20.23
N SER A 118 -6.27 -11.10 19.96
CA SER A 118 -7.69 -11.17 19.58
C SER A 118 -7.88 -11.98 18.31
N LEU A 119 -7.03 -11.75 17.31
CA LEU A 119 -7.07 -12.48 16.05
C LEU A 119 -6.76 -13.96 16.23
N GLU A 120 -5.80 -14.31 17.08
CA GLU A 120 -5.47 -15.71 17.38
C GLU A 120 -6.67 -16.47 17.95
N LEU A 121 -7.41 -15.86 18.87
CA LEU A 121 -8.64 -16.44 19.42
C LEU A 121 -9.74 -16.62 18.36
N ILE A 122 -9.84 -15.70 17.40
CA ILE A 122 -10.81 -15.77 16.30
C ILE A 122 -10.43 -16.88 15.32
N LEU A 123 -9.14 -17.02 15.00
CA LEU A 123 -8.61 -18.02 14.06
C LEU A 123 -8.50 -19.43 14.64
N SER A 124 -8.56 -19.59 15.96
CA SER A 124 -8.47 -20.89 16.64
C SER A 124 -9.82 -21.61 16.77
N ARG A 125 -10.90 -21.03 16.22
CA ARG A 125 -12.24 -21.62 16.18
C ARG A 125 -12.43 -22.50 14.96
#